data_AF-A0A484IFR5-F1
#
_entry.id   AF-A0A484IFR5-F1
#
_cell.length_a   1.000
_cell.length_b   1.000
_cell.length_c   1.000
_cell.angle_alpha   90.00
_cell.angle_beta   90.00
_cell.angle_gamma   90.00
#
_symmetry.space_group_name_H-M   'P 1'
#
loop_
_entity.id
_entity.type
_entity.pdbx_description
1 polymer ?
#
loop_
_entity_poly.entity_id
_entity_poly.type
_entity_poly.pdbx_seq_one_letter_code
_entity_poly.pdbx_strand_id
1 'polypeptide(L)'
;MLSDIEVDLAKIRSNPTVSDTQKIKMFYDLMKERDIEPIVLRLSGYVKQKPMKVDYLLTFTPSRIILMRKSFIRKLTDPGFGAGLGPYLYFVLSKKIEYSDIKKKDSSVLKDSQHSQEETSIPYKDITKFVLYPDTKTLVSNMLGTAIRENVLIIHTKEKKYELILPTGKNGKYEKILYWLKMCLPVKIAAK
;
A
#
# COMPACT_ATOMS: atom_id res chain seq x y z
N MET A 1 5.09 17.98 -19.25
CA MET A 1 5.48 17.27 -18.01
C MET A 1 4.67 15.99 -17.79
N LEU A 2 3.32 16.02 -17.74
CA LEU A 2 2.52 14.78 -17.56
C LEU A 2 2.40 13.94 -18.84
N SER A 3 2.27 14.60 -19.98
CA SER A 3 2.33 13.99 -21.32
C SER A 3 3.60 13.16 -21.52
N ASP A 4 4.71 13.65 -20.98
CA ASP A 4 6.04 13.09 -21.25
C ASP A 4 6.25 11.80 -20.44
N ILE A 5 5.75 11.77 -19.20
CA ILE A 5 5.74 10.56 -18.37
C ILE A 5 4.86 9.48 -19.03
N GLU A 6 3.67 9.83 -19.52
CA GLU A 6 2.78 8.86 -20.17
C GLU A 6 3.39 8.25 -21.42
N VAL A 7 4.08 9.06 -22.23
CA VAL A 7 4.82 8.60 -23.42
C VAL A 7 5.97 7.66 -23.02
N ASP A 8 6.77 8.02 -22.01
CA ASP A 8 7.89 7.19 -21.57
C ASP A 8 7.41 5.87 -20.92
N LEU A 9 6.29 5.90 -20.19
CA LEU A 9 5.64 4.69 -19.66
C LEU A 9 5.12 3.78 -20.78
N ALA A 10 4.54 4.34 -21.83
CA ALA A 10 4.09 3.57 -22.98
C ALA A 10 5.25 2.85 -23.66
N LYS A 11 6.41 3.52 -23.80
CA LYS A 11 7.65 2.91 -24.32
C LYS A 11 8.16 1.77 -23.43
N ILE A 12 8.20 1.97 -22.10
CA ILE A 12 8.62 0.92 -21.15
C ILE A 12 7.72 -0.30 -21.28
N ARG A 13 6.40 -0.08 -21.33
CA ARG A 13 5.40 -1.16 -21.40
C ARG A 13 5.50 -1.96 -22.70
N SER A 14 5.62 -1.27 -23.84
CA SER A 14 5.61 -1.87 -25.16
C SER A 14 6.93 -2.56 -25.54
N ASN A 15 8.02 -2.28 -24.84
CA ASN A 15 9.32 -2.86 -25.14
C ASN A 15 9.32 -4.40 -24.98
N PRO A 16 9.52 -5.17 -26.06
CA PRO A 16 9.46 -6.63 -26.01
C PRO A 16 10.79 -7.28 -25.58
N THR A 17 11.90 -6.54 -25.55
CA THR A 17 13.24 -7.09 -25.28
C THR A 17 13.62 -7.07 -23.80
N VAL A 18 12.80 -6.44 -22.97
CA VAL A 18 13.02 -6.31 -21.52
C VAL A 18 12.01 -7.15 -20.73
N SER A 19 12.49 -7.84 -19.70
CA SER A 19 11.66 -8.61 -18.77
C SER A 19 10.75 -7.71 -17.92
N ASP A 20 9.70 -8.29 -17.35
CA ASP A 20 8.77 -7.55 -16.47
C ASP A 20 9.48 -6.90 -15.27
N THR A 21 10.46 -7.59 -14.68
CA THR A 21 11.29 -7.03 -13.59
C THR A 21 12.10 -5.82 -14.06
N GLN A 22 12.68 -5.88 -15.27
CA GLN A 22 13.39 -4.74 -15.85
C GLN A 22 12.43 -3.58 -16.15
N LYS A 23 11.21 -3.85 -16.64
CA LYS A 23 10.18 -2.81 -16.85
C LYS A 23 9.80 -2.11 -15.55
N ILE A 24 9.61 -2.87 -14.46
CA ILE A 24 9.34 -2.30 -13.13
C ILE A 24 10.52 -1.43 -12.66
N LYS A 25 11.77 -1.88 -12.88
CA LYS A 25 12.96 -1.09 -12.56
C LYS A 25 13.03 0.20 -13.38
N MET A 26 12.80 0.13 -14.70
CA MET A 26 12.79 1.30 -15.57
C MET A 26 11.71 2.31 -15.16
N PHE A 27 10.53 1.83 -14.75
CA PHE A 27 9.50 2.69 -14.19
C PHE A 27 9.97 3.38 -12.91
N TYR A 28 10.59 2.62 -12.02
CA TYR A 28 11.12 3.14 -10.77
C TYR A 28 12.18 4.24 -11.01
N ASP A 29 13.12 3.98 -11.91
CA ASP A 29 14.19 4.92 -12.29
C ASP A 29 13.59 6.19 -12.92
N LEU A 30 12.62 6.06 -13.84
CA LEU A 30 11.91 7.19 -14.44
C LEU A 30 11.23 8.06 -13.37
N MET A 31 10.54 7.45 -12.41
CA MET A 31 9.88 8.20 -11.33
C MET A 31 10.89 8.97 -10.47
N LYS A 32 12.03 8.34 -10.17
CA LYS A 32 13.13 8.97 -9.45
C LYS A 32 13.74 10.15 -10.22
N GLU A 33 13.96 10.02 -11.52
CA GLU A 33 14.46 11.09 -12.39
C GLU A 33 13.52 12.32 -12.42
N ARG A 34 12.22 12.10 -12.20
CA ARG A 34 11.21 13.15 -12.15
C ARG A 34 10.94 13.69 -10.73
N ASP A 35 11.71 13.25 -9.74
CA ASP A 35 11.51 13.55 -8.31
C ASP A 35 10.09 13.19 -7.82
N ILE A 36 9.56 12.07 -8.32
CA ILE A 36 8.26 11.55 -7.91
C ILE A 36 8.49 10.25 -7.15
N GLU A 37 8.04 10.20 -5.89
CA GLU A 37 8.08 8.99 -5.09
C GLU A 37 6.94 8.04 -5.51
N PRO A 38 7.22 6.90 -6.17
CA PRO A 38 6.16 6.02 -6.65
C PRO A 38 5.52 5.27 -5.49
N ILE A 39 4.24 4.97 -5.62
CA ILE A 39 3.56 4.11 -4.66
C ILE A 39 3.86 2.66 -4.98
N VAL A 40 4.29 1.94 -3.97
CA VAL A 40 4.59 0.53 -4.04
C VAL A 40 3.34 -0.28 -3.74
N LEU A 41 2.74 -0.05 -2.58
CA LEU A 41 1.60 -0.78 -2.08
C LEU A 41 0.71 0.16 -1.29
N ARG A 42 -0.60 -0.09 -1.29
CA ARG A 42 -1.53 0.54 -0.36
C ARG A 42 -2.33 -0.49 0.39
N LEU A 43 -2.41 -0.30 1.70
CA LEU A 43 -3.25 -1.10 2.59
C LEU A 43 -4.19 -0.17 3.36
N SER A 44 -5.37 -0.70 3.66
CA SER A 44 -6.29 -0.09 4.61
C SER A 44 -6.02 -0.65 6.00
N GLY A 45 -5.86 0.22 6.99
CA GLY A 45 -5.74 -0.20 8.38
C GLY A 45 -6.67 0.59 9.28
N TYR A 46 -6.79 0.19 10.54
CA TYR A 46 -7.43 1.01 11.56
C TYR A 46 -6.82 0.75 12.93
N VAL A 47 -6.94 1.72 13.82
CA VAL A 47 -6.61 1.58 15.25
C VAL A 47 -7.91 1.47 16.04
N LYS A 48 -7.98 0.52 16.97
CA LYS A 48 -9.08 0.42 17.95
C LYS A 48 -8.91 1.54 18.98
N GLN A 49 -9.66 2.62 18.84
CA GLN A 49 -9.93 3.56 19.92
C GLN A 49 -11.36 3.29 20.41
N LYS A 50 -11.61 3.34 21.73
CA LYS A 50 -12.98 3.22 22.25
C LYS A 50 -13.52 4.65 22.43
N PRO A 51 -14.73 4.98 21.94
CA PRO A 51 -15.75 4.09 21.38
C PRO A 51 -15.69 3.90 19.85
N MET A 52 -14.78 4.58 19.13
CA MET A 52 -14.73 4.59 17.66
C MET A 52 -13.40 4.12 17.08
N LYS A 53 -13.45 3.32 16.01
CA LYS A 53 -12.25 3.02 15.22
C LYS A 53 -11.75 4.25 14.46
N VAL A 54 -10.44 4.40 14.39
CA VAL A 54 -9.78 5.40 13.55
C VAL A 54 -9.18 4.69 12.34
N ASP A 55 -9.75 4.94 11.16
CA ASP A 55 -9.31 4.32 9.91
C ASP A 55 -8.09 5.06 9.34
N TYR A 56 -7.11 4.31 8.86
CA TYR A 56 -5.88 4.79 8.24
C TYR A 56 -5.71 4.21 6.82
N LEU A 57 -5.09 5.00 5.96
CA LEU A 57 -4.47 4.54 4.73
C LEU A 57 -2.98 4.39 4.98
N LEU A 58 -2.47 3.21 4.70
CA LEU A 58 -1.04 2.91 4.73
C LEU A 58 -0.55 2.93 3.30
N THR A 59 0.28 3.92 2.96
CA THR A 59 0.92 4.00 1.64
C THR A 59 2.38 3.65 1.80
N PHE A 60 2.78 2.54 1.19
CA PHE A 60 4.17 2.11 1.14
C PHE A 60 4.81 2.70 -0.10
N THR A 61 5.93 3.37 0.12
CA THR A 61 6.79 3.88 -0.94
C THR A 61 8.13 3.13 -0.88
N PRO A 62 9.09 3.42 -1.75
CA PRO A 62 10.44 2.84 -1.71
C PRO A 62 11.25 3.28 -0.49
N SER A 63 10.96 4.46 0.09
CA SER A 63 11.78 5.04 1.17
C SER A 63 11.10 5.03 2.53
N ARG A 64 9.76 4.98 2.57
CA ARG A 64 8.97 5.16 3.79
C ARG A 64 7.59 4.53 3.72
N ILE A 65 6.94 4.50 4.88
CA ILE A 65 5.52 4.22 5.04
C ILE A 65 4.83 5.52 5.45
N ILE A 66 3.78 5.89 4.72
CA ILE A 66 2.95 7.05 5.03
C ILE A 66 1.65 6.53 5.64
N LEU A 67 1.40 6.88 6.89
CA LEU A 67 0.14 6.64 7.60
C LEU A 67 -0.69 7.91 7.53
N MET A 68 -1.86 7.82 6.90
CA MET A 68 -2.77 8.96 6.79
C MET A 68 -4.13 8.58 7.35
N ARG A 69 -4.65 9.37 8.30
CA ARG A 69 -6.00 9.17 8.81
C ARG A 69 -7.04 9.42 7.69
N LYS A 70 -8.00 8.51 7.56
CA LYS A 70 -9.05 8.62 6.54
C LYS A 70 -10.18 9.54 6.99
N SER A 71 -10.55 10.48 6.13
CA SER A 71 -11.81 11.22 6.21
C SER A 71 -13.01 10.28 6.00
N PHE A 72 -14.20 10.70 6.44
CA PHE A 72 -15.42 9.89 6.37
C PHE A 72 -15.75 9.43 4.94
N ILE A 73 -15.61 10.31 3.95
CA ILE A 73 -15.87 10.02 2.52
C ILE A 73 -14.94 8.91 2.01
N ARG A 74 -13.65 8.97 2.39
CA ARG A 74 -12.64 7.99 1.94
C ARG A 74 -12.84 6.60 2.54
N LYS A 75 -13.59 6.47 3.64
CA LYS A 75 -13.92 5.16 4.22
C LYS A 75 -14.75 4.29 3.27
N LEU A 76 -15.55 4.93 2.41
CA LEU A 76 -16.52 4.30 1.51
C LEU A 76 -15.95 4.03 0.11
N THR A 77 -14.95 4.78 -0.34
CA THR A 77 -14.47 4.74 -1.73
C THR A 77 -13.07 4.15 -1.89
N ASP A 78 -12.34 3.90 -0.80
CA ASP A 78 -10.99 3.34 -0.90
C ASP A 78 -11.02 1.83 -1.21
N PRO A 79 -10.56 1.41 -2.40
CA PRO A 79 -10.66 0.02 -2.83
C PRO A 79 -9.70 -0.92 -2.09
N GLY A 80 -8.72 -0.40 -1.34
CA GLY A 80 -7.68 -1.23 -0.73
C GLY A 80 -7.02 -2.20 -1.72
N PHE A 81 -6.38 -3.23 -1.20
CA PHE A 81 -5.82 -4.32 -2.01
C PHE A 81 -6.91 -5.32 -2.50
N GLY A 82 -8.16 -5.11 -2.07
CA GLY A 82 -9.27 -6.07 -2.09
C GLY A 82 -9.86 -6.37 -3.47
N ALA A 83 -9.53 -5.63 -4.51
CA ALA A 83 -10.09 -5.80 -5.85
C ALA A 83 -9.14 -6.53 -6.84
N GLY A 84 -8.35 -7.50 -6.38
CA GLY A 84 -7.45 -8.26 -7.27
C GLY A 84 -6.24 -7.46 -7.79
N LEU A 85 -6.01 -6.25 -7.28
CA LEU A 85 -4.90 -5.39 -7.68
C LEU A 85 -3.62 -5.85 -6.95
N GLY A 86 -2.54 -6.06 -7.72
CA GLY A 86 -1.19 -6.22 -7.18
C GLY A 86 -0.61 -4.88 -6.70
N PRO A 87 0.67 -4.83 -6.28
CA PRO A 87 1.32 -3.57 -5.92
C PRO A 87 1.26 -2.58 -7.08
N TYR A 88 1.19 -1.29 -6.76
CA TYR A 88 1.00 -0.21 -7.72
C TYR A 88 2.12 -0.15 -8.77
N LEU A 89 3.35 -0.53 -8.39
CA LEU A 89 4.47 -0.68 -9.34
C LEU A 89 4.16 -1.64 -10.49
N TYR A 90 3.38 -2.69 -10.27
CA TYR A 90 3.05 -3.67 -11.30
C TYR A 90 2.00 -3.16 -12.29
N PHE A 91 1.35 -2.02 -12.04
CA PHE A 91 0.46 -1.42 -13.02
C PHE A 91 1.19 -0.94 -14.27
N VAL A 92 2.51 -0.71 -14.21
CA VAL A 92 3.30 -0.46 -15.42
C VAL A 92 3.17 -1.59 -16.44
N LEU A 93 2.99 -2.83 -15.98
CA LEU A 93 2.85 -4.01 -16.83
C LEU A 93 1.43 -4.16 -17.42
N SER A 94 0.43 -3.50 -16.84
CA SER A 94 -0.97 -3.69 -17.24
C SER A 94 -1.36 -2.81 -18.43
N LYS A 95 -1.58 -3.40 -19.60
CA LYS A 95 -2.09 -2.67 -20.79
C LYS A 95 -3.44 -1.99 -20.57
N LYS A 96 -4.21 -2.39 -19.55
CA LYS A 96 -5.56 -1.89 -19.26
C LYS A 96 -5.59 -0.70 -18.30
N ILE A 97 -4.47 -0.39 -17.65
CA ILE A 97 -4.39 0.66 -16.63
C ILE A 97 -3.47 1.76 -17.15
N GLU A 98 -3.96 2.99 -17.21
CA GLU A 98 -3.17 4.15 -17.60
C GLU A 98 -2.52 4.82 -16.39
N TYR A 99 -1.45 5.58 -16.62
CA TYR A 99 -0.85 6.38 -15.55
C TYR A 99 -1.83 7.43 -15.02
N SER A 100 -2.69 7.97 -15.88
CA SER A 100 -3.77 8.86 -15.49
C SER A 100 -4.70 8.23 -14.43
N ASP A 101 -4.99 6.92 -14.52
CA ASP A 101 -5.79 6.18 -13.53
C ASP A 101 -5.05 5.99 -12.21
N ILE A 102 -3.74 5.75 -12.29
CA ILE A 102 -2.84 5.65 -11.13
C ILE A 102 -2.80 7.01 -10.43
N LYS A 103 -2.52 8.08 -11.18
CA LYS A 103 -2.45 9.45 -10.67
C LYS A 103 -3.79 9.96 -10.16
N LYS A 104 -4.94 9.64 -10.75
CA LYS A 104 -6.27 10.01 -10.20
C LYS A 104 -6.47 9.38 -8.82
N LYS A 105 -6.09 8.12 -8.66
CA LYS A 105 -6.10 7.44 -7.35
C LYS A 105 -5.12 8.09 -6.37
N ASP A 106 -4.00 8.63 -6.85
CA ASP A 106 -2.94 9.22 -6.02
C ASP A 106 -3.14 10.71 -5.68
N SER A 107 -3.65 11.50 -6.60
CA SER A 107 -3.94 12.94 -6.42
C SER A 107 -5.08 13.19 -5.44
N SER A 108 -5.96 12.22 -5.22
CA SER A 108 -6.91 12.24 -4.11
C SER A 108 -6.25 12.21 -2.72
N VAL A 109 -4.95 11.88 -2.64
CA VAL A 109 -4.13 12.02 -1.42
C VAL A 109 -3.63 13.45 -1.25
N LEU A 110 -3.15 14.08 -2.34
CA LEU A 110 -2.56 15.43 -2.31
C LEU A 110 -3.59 16.56 -2.13
N LYS A 111 -4.85 16.35 -2.53
CA LYS A 111 -5.89 17.38 -2.32
C LYS A 111 -6.39 17.45 -0.87
N ASP A 112 -6.30 16.34 -0.12
CA ASP A 112 -6.68 16.30 1.30
C ASP A 112 -5.50 16.62 2.24
N SER A 113 -4.26 16.61 1.76
CA SER A 113 -3.09 16.99 2.58
C SER A 113 -3.03 18.50 2.86
N GLN A 114 -3.79 19.32 2.13
CA GLN A 114 -3.99 20.73 2.48
C GLN A 114 -4.94 20.91 3.69
N HIS A 115 -5.66 19.87 4.12
CA HIS A 115 -6.63 19.93 5.21
C HIS A 115 -6.51 18.82 6.29
N SER A 116 -5.63 17.83 6.15
CA SER A 116 -5.50 16.73 7.13
C SER A 116 -4.22 16.84 7.97
N GLN A 117 -4.38 17.27 9.23
CA GLN A 117 -3.32 17.47 10.21
C GLN A 117 -2.64 16.18 10.74
N GLU A 118 -2.94 14.99 10.19
CA GLU A 118 -2.49 13.71 10.77
C GLU A 118 -1.89 12.76 9.70
N GLU A 119 -0.90 13.25 8.96
CA GLU A 119 0.02 12.40 8.20
C GLU A 119 1.23 12.05 9.07
N THR A 120 1.55 10.76 9.18
CA THR A 120 2.78 10.28 9.82
C THR A 120 3.63 9.56 8.80
N SER A 121 4.83 10.07 8.56
CA SER A 121 5.83 9.48 7.68
C SER A 121 6.83 8.66 8.51
N ILE A 122 6.98 7.38 8.19
CA ILE A 122 7.88 6.43 8.88
C ILE A 122 8.94 5.95 7.87
N PRO A 123 10.16 6.51 7.89
CA PRO A 123 11.26 6.03 7.06
C PRO A 123 11.63 4.58 7.41
N TYR A 124 11.95 3.74 6.42
CA TYR A 124 12.31 2.34 6.68
C TYR A 124 13.55 2.19 7.57
N LYS A 125 14.51 3.12 7.45
CA LYS A 125 15.73 3.17 8.27
C LYS A 125 15.46 3.31 9.77
N ASP A 126 14.27 3.81 10.15
CA ASP A 126 13.90 4.05 11.54
C ASP A 126 13.12 2.87 12.14
N ILE A 127 12.74 1.89 11.32
CA ILE A 127 12.00 0.70 11.73
C ILE A 127 12.96 -0.32 12.36
N THR A 128 12.74 -0.64 13.63
CA THR A 128 13.50 -1.63 14.39
C THR A 128 12.85 -3.00 14.40
N LYS A 129 11.51 -3.06 14.27
CA LYS A 129 10.75 -4.31 14.16
C LYS A 129 9.52 -4.11 13.30
N PHE A 130 9.27 -5.06 12.40
CA PHE A 130 8.08 -5.08 11.57
C PHE A 130 7.44 -6.46 11.67
N VAL A 131 6.21 -6.55 12.19
CA VAL A 131 5.54 -7.82 12.49
C VAL A 131 4.18 -7.84 11.82
N LEU A 132 3.87 -8.93 11.12
CA LEU A 132 2.54 -9.18 10.57
C LEU A 132 2.07 -10.58 10.98
N TYR A 133 0.90 -10.66 11.60
CA TYR A 133 0.27 -11.93 11.95
C TYR A 133 -1.24 -11.88 11.75
N PRO A 134 -1.88 -13.03 11.47
CA PRO A 134 -3.32 -13.11 11.41
C PRO A 134 -3.92 -13.07 12.84
N ASP A 135 -4.99 -12.30 13.06
CA ASP A 135 -5.65 -12.28 14.37
C ASP A 135 -6.65 -13.44 14.46
N THR A 136 -6.19 -14.55 15.04
CA THR A 136 -7.02 -15.76 15.23
C THR A 136 -8.25 -15.52 16.08
N LYS A 137 -8.32 -14.43 16.86
CA LYS A 137 -9.53 -14.04 17.60
C LYS A 137 -10.65 -13.56 16.67
N THR A 138 -10.36 -13.29 15.41
CA THR A 138 -11.30 -12.80 14.40
C THR A 138 -11.70 -13.89 13.39
N LEU A 139 -11.52 -15.16 13.77
CA LEU A 139 -12.03 -16.30 13.01
C LEU A 139 -13.56 -16.24 12.93
N VAL A 140 -14.08 -16.31 11.71
CA VAL A 140 -15.51 -16.44 11.43
C VAL A 140 -15.71 -17.70 10.61
N SER A 141 -16.60 -18.57 11.09
CA SER A 141 -16.99 -19.81 10.40
C SER A 141 -18.37 -19.63 9.76
N ASN A 142 -18.51 -20.04 8.50
CA ASN A 142 -19.79 -20.17 7.80
C ASN A 142 -19.84 -21.49 7.01
N MET A 143 -20.93 -21.72 6.27
CA MET A 143 -21.11 -22.96 5.49
C MET A 143 -20.06 -23.18 4.39
N LEU A 144 -19.29 -22.16 4.01
CA LEU A 144 -18.22 -22.22 3.01
C LEU A 144 -16.82 -22.34 3.64
N GLY A 145 -16.75 -22.48 4.96
CA GLY A 145 -15.50 -22.68 5.71
C GLY A 145 -15.23 -21.59 6.74
N THR A 146 -14.00 -21.62 7.28
CA THR A 146 -13.54 -20.68 8.30
C THR A 146 -12.54 -19.70 7.70
N ALA A 147 -12.71 -18.40 7.99
CA ALA A 147 -11.81 -17.36 7.52
C ALA A 147 -11.48 -16.35 8.62
N ILE A 148 -10.24 -15.89 8.63
CA ILE A 148 -9.78 -14.80 9.50
C ILE A 148 -10.20 -13.46 8.88
N ARG A 149 -10.86 -12.60 9.67
CA ARG A 149 -11.32 -11.30 9.19
C ARG A 149 -10.30 -10.19 9.32
N GLU A 150 -9.32 -10.32 10.21
CA GLU A 150 -8.37 -9.26 10.50
C GLU A 150 -6.95 -9.80 10.63
N ASN A 151 -5.98 -9.05 10.08
CA ASN A 151 -4.56 -9.23 10.38
C ASN A 151 -4.10 -8.06 11.24
N VAL A 152 -3.03 -8.26 12.00
CA VAL A 152 -2.41 -7.19 12.78
C VAL A 152 -1.02 -6.91 12.21
N LEU A 153 -0.78 -5.64 11.94
CA LEU A 153 0.52 -5.10 11.56
C LEU A 153 1.07 -4.26 12.72
N ILE A 154 2.27 -4.60 13.15
CA ILE A 154 3.01 -3.85 14.17
C ILE A 154 4.28 -3.27 13.55
N ILE A 155 4.47 -1.96 13.71
CA ILE A 155 5.67 -1.25 13.29
C ILE A 155 6.29 -0.65 14.55
N HIS A 156 7.47 -1.12 14.94
CA HIS A 156 8.28 -0.49 15.96
C HIS A 156 9.32 0.40 15.28
N THR A 157 9.35 1.66 15.67
CA THR A 157 10.46 2.57 15.40
C THR A 157 11.31 2.70 16.66
N LYS A 158 12.38 3.50 16.59
CA LYS A 158 13.15 3.87 17.79
C LYS A 158 12.31 4.62 18.84
N GLU A 159 11.25 5.30 18.42
CA GLU A 159 10.49 6.22 19.26
C GLU A 159 9.07 5.74 19.57
N LYS A 160 8.44 5.01 18.63
CA LYS A 160 7.01 4.73 18.67
C LYS A 160 6.68 3.31 18.23
N LYS A 161 5.59 2.79 18.78
CA LYS A 161 4.92 1.57 18.33
C LYS A 161 3.62 1.95 17.62
N TYR A 162 3.46 1.48 16.40
CA TYR A 162 2.21 1.55 15.66
C TYR A 162 1.61 0.15 15.58
N GLU A 163 0.37 -0.01 16.04
CA GLU A 163 -0.38 -1.26 15.98
C GLU A 163 -1.66 -1.03 15.18
N LEU A 164 -1.72 -1.61 13.99
CA LEU A 164 -2.76 -1.38 12.99
C LEU A 164 -3.45 -2.69 12.65
N ILE A 165 -4.77 -2.65 12.60
CA ILE A 165 -5.60 -3.78 12.20
C ILE A 165 -5.92 -3.66 10.71
N LEU A 166 -5.59 -4.70 9.96
CA LEU A 166 -5.74 -4.80 8.52
C LEU A 166 -6.93 -5.72 8.17
N PRO A 167 -8.11 -5.18 7.82
CA PRO A 167 -9.27 -5.99 7.48
C PRO A 167 -9.05 -6.78 6.18
N THR A 168 -9.31 -8.09 6.20
CA THR A 168 -9.08 -8.98 5.04
C THR A 168 -10.02 -8.66 3.87
N GLY A 169 -11.23 -8.19 4.15
CA GLY A 169 -12.16 -7.76 3.09
C GLY A 169 -11.65 -6.58 2.25
N LYS A 170 -10.76 -5.74 2.80
CA LYS A 170 -10.15 -4.62 2.06
C LYS A 170 -8.73 -4.92 1.56
N ASN A 171 -8.01 -5.81 2.23
CA ASN A 171 -6.59 -6.04 1.95
C ASN A 171 -6.27 -7.42 1.36
N GLY A 172 -7.26 -8.32 1.27
CA GLY A 172 -7.03 -9.72 0.94
C GLY A 172 -6.60 -10.56 2.14
N LYS A 173 -6.33 -11.85 1.89
CA LYS A 173 -5.90 -12.82 2.90
C LYS A 173 -4.46 -12.55 3.39
N TYR A 174 -4.14 -13.08 4.56
CA TYR A 174 -2.84 -12.92 5.22
C TYR A 174 -1.66 -13.22 4.28
N GLU A 175 -1.71 -14.36 3.59
CA GLU A 175 -0.63 -14.88 2.75
C GLU A 175 -0.33 -13.91 1.61
N LYS A 176 -1.38 -13.32 1.03
CA LYS A 176 -1.26 -12.34 -0.06
C LYS A 176 -0.61 -11.05 0.45
N ILE A 177 -1.04 -10.55 1.61
CA ILE A 177 -0.45 -9.35 2.22
C ILE A 177 1.02 -9.61 2.57
N LEU A 178 1.32 -10.73 3.22
CA LEU A 178 2.67 -11.11 3.61
C LEU A 178 3.60 -11.23 2.40
N TYR A 179 3.15 -11.90 1.34
CA TYR A 179 3.91 -12.05 0.10
C TYR A 179 4.32 -10.67 -0.45
N TRP A 180 3.37 -9.74 -0.62
CA TRP A 180 3.68 -8.45 -1.22
C TRP A 180 4.53 -7.56 -0.32
N LEU A 181 4.29 -7.57 0.98
CA LEU A 181 5.14 -6.83 1.92
C LEU A 181 6.59 -7.39 1.90
N LYS A 182 6.78 -8.72 1.84
CA LYS A 182 8.12 -9.32 1.72
C LYS A 182 8.80 -9.00 0.40
N MET A 183 8.05 -9.00 -0.69
CA MET A 183 8.59 -8.79 -2.04
C MET A 183 8.97 -7.33 -2.30
N CYS A 184 8.24 -6.38 -1.71
CA CYS A 184 8.34 -4.99 -2.12
C CYS A 184 8.99 -4.07 -1.09
N LEU A 185 9.13 -4.49 0.18
CA LEU A 185 9.63 -3.61 1.23
C LEU A 185 11.07 -3.98 1.63
N PRO A 186 11.93 -2.99 1.90
CA PRO A 186 13.31 -3.23 2.34
C PRO A 186 13.40 -3.53 3.84
N VAL A 187 12.38 -4.16 4.44
CA VAL A 187 12.34 -4.49 5.87
C VAL A 187 12.04 -5.97 6.09
N LYS A 188 12.74 -6.59 7.05
CA LYS A 188 12.47 -7.97 7.45
C LYS A 188 11.15 -8.03 8.23
N ILE A 189 10.25 -8.88 7.76
CA ILE A 189 8.96 -9.11 8.42
C ILE A 189 9.08 -10.33 9.33
N ALA A 190 8.98 -10.10 10.62
CA ALA A 190 8.95 -11.16 11.62
C ALA A 190 7.55 -11.79 11.72
N ALA A 191 7.51 -13.09 11.99
CA ALA A 191 6.32 -13.72 12.54
C ALA A 191 6.15 -13.30 14.02
N LYS A 192 4.92 -13.45 14.53
CA LYS A 192 4.65 -13.26 15.96
C LYS A 192 5.32 -14.35 16.79
#